data_AF-A0A1Y1KKP1-F1
#
_entry.id   AF-A0A1Y1KKP1-F1
#
_cell.length_a   1.000
_cell.length_b   1.000
_cell.length_c   1.000
_cell.angle_alpha   90.00
_cell.angle_beta   90.00
_cell.angle_gamma   90.00
#
_symmetry.space_group_name_H-M   'P 1'
#
loop_
_entity.id
_entity.type
_entity.pdbx_description
1 polymer ?
#
loop_
_entity_poly.entity_id
_entity_poly.type
_entity_poly.pdbx_seq_one_letter_code
_entity_poly.pdbx_strand_id
1 'polypeptide(L)'
;DCGITNILVDSEVLANGSLKGFISGTNFNRCKRLHPLVSLAFQKLHFDTFVDREKIVIEKSIEDYLFQLQKQRSTTPTIEHEATLELFEKYDNFTEQTLQGKHGLTAQFYTVYIRLVSYYDMLNKSIRTGDLKMYVYILAKITNFFFAFNHQNYSRWLVYYVSKLCSIDETHPGLRFSLEQGSFGVRRTEKSFSRIPVDLTLEQTINGEAARRLIGIIHMTNSVAARQRWAINHSARARIISHVLKTAGIAKNQDISSELKSSRIRKSHQQVEKFTRTLQQYMNPFDNSLDADKLYNITTGEAAAQNTTDFLLNVESRGETLRDNFITEVKERHARFQEPIKKNPVFTFSTVKKKKKVVLGGKVQELRLQRDLFGRLLALSLEKK
;
A
#
# COMPACT_ATOMS: atom_id res chain seq x y z
N ASP A 1 -2.78 14.87 2.56
CA ASP A 1 -4.13 14.55 3.05
C ASP A 1 -5.15 15.04 2.04
N CYS A 2 -5.55 14.17 1.10
CA CYS A 2 -6.49 14.46 0.03
C CYS A 2 -7.96 14.29 0.44
N GLY A 3 -8.24 14.00 1.71
CA GLY A 3 -9.59 13.79 2.23
C GLY A 3 -9.91 12.34 2.63
N ILE A 4 -9.20 11.36 2.07
CA ILE A 4 -9.38 9.92 2.40
C ILE A 4 -9.36 9.67 3.92
N THR A 5 -8.48 10.38 4.64
CA THR A 5 -8.28 10.15 6.07
C THR A 5 -9.49 10.62 6.91
N ASN A 6 -10.15 11.70 6.49
CA ASN A 6 -11.37 12.19 7.15
C ASN A 6 -12.53 11.22 6.88
N ILE A 7 -12.70 10.81 5.62
CA ILE A 7 -13.76 9.87 5.23
C ILE A 7 -13.60 8.53 5.96
N LEU A 8 -12.37 8.02 6.12
CA LEU A 8 -12.09 6.82 6.90
C LEU A 8 -12.50 6.95 8.37
N VAL A 9 -12.36 8.14 8.96
CA VAL A 9 -12.74 8.42 10.35
C VAL A 9 -14.26 8.55 10.48
N ASP A 10 -14.89 9.32 9.59
CA ASP A 10 -16.33 9.59 9.65
C ASP A 10 -17.17 8.37 9.27
N SER A 11 -16.65 7.48 8.43
CA SER A 11 -17.25 6.16 8.14
C SER A 11 -17.01 5.11 9.24
N GLU A 12 -16.32 5.48 10.32
CA GLU A 12 -15.93 4.60 11.44
C GLU A 12 -15.05 3.41 11.04
N VAL A 13 -14.44 3.45 9.85
CA VAL A 13 -13.53 2.40 9.36
C VAL A 13 -12.15 2.50 10.04
N LEU A 14 -11.77 3.71 10.45
CA LEU A 14 -10.55 4.05 11.16
C LEU A 14 -10.85 4.90 12.40
N ALA A 15 -10.42 4.46 13.57
CA ALA A 15 -10.52 5.29 14.76
C ALA A 15 -9.61 6.52 14.68
N ASN A 16 -10.05 7.67 15.19
CA ASN A 16 -9.27 8.92 15.15
C ASN A 16 -7.87 8.79 15.78
N GLY A 17 -7.75 8.10 16.92
CA GLY A 17 -6.45 7.82 17.57
C GLY A 17 -5.49 6.96 16.73
N SER A 18 -5.99 6.35 15.66
CA SER A 18 -5.23 5.49 14.75
C SER A 18 -4.76 6.20 13.48
N LEU A 19 -5.15 7.47 13.28
CA LEU A 19 -4.87 8.26 12.07
C LEU A 19 -3.38 8.47 11.81
N LYS A 20 -2.64 8.88 12.85
CA LYS A 20 -1.20 9.17 12.75
C LYS A 20 -0.42 7.96 12.25
N GLY A 21 -0.73 6.77 12.78
CA GLY A 21 -0.06 5.53 12.38
C GLY A 21 -0.41 5.07 10.96
N PHE A 22 -1.60 5.44 10.46
CA PHE A 22 -1.99 5.18 9.08
C PHE A 22 -1.29 6.15 8.11
N ILE A 23 -1.35 7.45 8.38
CA ILE A 23 -0.73 8.49 7.52
C ILE A 23 0.79 8.32 7.43
N SER A 24 1.44 8.01 8.55
CA SER A 24 2.90 7.81 8.58
C SER A 24 3.35 6.45 8.05
N GLY A 25 2.43 5.54 7.70
CA GLY A 25 2.74 4.17 7.29
C GLY A 25 3.35 3.30 8.39
N THR A 26 3.45 3.78 9.63
CA THR A 26 4.10 3.06 10.74
C THR A 26 3.29 1.88 11.25
N ASN A 27 1.97 1.84 10.98
CA ASN A 27 1.14 0.68 11.30
C ASN A 27 0.90 -0.18 10.05
N PHE A 28 1.88 -1.02 9.72
CA PHE A 28 1.89 -1.85 8.51
C PHE A 28 0.60 -2.67 8.31
N ASN A 29 0.17 -3.45 9.32
CA ASN A 29 -1.01 -4.32 9.22
C ASN A 29 -2.30 -3.52 8.97
N ARG A 30 -2.38 -2.30 9.51
CA ARG A 30 -3.52 -1.41 9.29
C ARG A 30 -3.50 -0.85 7.87
N CYS A 31 -2.36 -0.36 7.39
CA CYS A 31 -2.22 0.14 6.02
C CYS A 31 -2.52 -0.96 5.00
N LYS A 32 -1.98 -2.17 5.21
CA LYS A 32 -2.25 -3.36 4.40
C LYS A 32 -3.73 -3.69 4.28
N ARG A 33 -4.53 -3.41 5.31
CA ARG A 33 -5.99 -3.63 5.30
C ARG A 33 -6.75 -2.48 4.64
N LEU A 34 -6.39 -1.24 4.97
CA LEU A 34 -7.18 -0.05 4.64
C LEU A 34 -6.96 0.45 3.21
N HIS A 35 -5.74 0.39 2.67
CA HIS A 35 -5.50 0.87 1.31
C HIS A 35 -6.28 0.06 0.25
N PRO A 36 -6.28 -1.29 0.27
CA PRO A 36 -7.11 -2.08 -0.63
C PRO A 36 -8.61 -1.83 -0.46
N LEU A 37 -9.07 -1.61 0.78
CA LEU A 37 -10.47 -1.27 1.06
C LEU A 37 -10.89 0.04 0.37
N VAL A 38 -10.08 1.09 0.54
CA VAL A 38 -10.31 2.39 -0.09
C VAL A 38 -10.19 2.29 -1.61
N SER A 39 -9.19 1.55 -2.11
CA SER A 39 -9.02 1.32 -3.55
C SER A 39 -10.24 0.63 -4.15
N LEU A 40 -10.78 -0.40 -3.50
CA LEU A 40 -11.98 -1.10 -3.95
C LEU A 40 -13.19 -0.17 -3.97
N ALA A 41 -13.36 0.68 -2.96
CA ALA A 41 -14.45 1.66 -2.95
C ALA A 41 -14.36 2.63 -4.13
N PHE A 42 -13.17 3.14 -4.44
CA PHE A 42 -12.97 3.98 -5.63
C PHE A 42 -13.18 3.21 -6.94
N GLN A 43 -12.68 1.97 -7.03
CA GLN A 43 -12.90 1.12 -8.21
C GLN A 43 -14.38 0.84 -8.46
N LYS A 44 -15.18 0.63 -7.41
CA LYS A 44 -16.64 0.49 -7.53
C LYS A 44 -17.27 1.72 -8.16
N LEU A 45 -17.00 2.91 -7.61
CA LEU A 45 -17.55 4.17 -8.15
C LEU A 45 -17.06 4.48 -9.57
N HIS A 46 -15.79 4.17 -9.86
CA HIS A 46 -15.22 4.32 -11.20
C HIS A 46 -15.86 3.35 -12.20
N PHE A 47 -16.13 2.11 -11.78
CA PHE A 47 -16.83 1.11 -12.59
C PHE A 47 -18.30 1.50 -12.83
N ASP A 48 -19.00 2.00 -11.81
CA ASP A 48 -20.37 2.54 -11.97
C ASP A 48 -20.38 3.66 -13.01
N THR A 49 -19.38 4.57 -12.94
CA THR A 49 -19.22 5.67 -13.91
C THR A 49 -18.95 5.14 -15.33
N PHE A 50 -18.14 4.09 -15.47
CA PHE A 50 -17.88 3.41 -16.74
C PHE A 50 -19.17 2.85 -17.34
N VAL A 51 -19.94 2.10 -16.56
CA VAL A 51 -21.22 1.51 -16.99
C VAL A 51 -22.19 2.60 -17.45
N ASP A 52 -22.30 3.69 -16.69
CA ASP A 52 -23.21 4.79 -16.99
C ASP A 52 -22.79 5.61 -18.21
N ARG A 53 -21.48 5.87 -18.39
CA ARG A 53 -20.95 6.68 -19.51
C ARG A 53 -20.94 5.92 -20.82
N GLU A 54 -20.40 4.70 -20.81
CA GLU A 54 -20.26 3.86 -22.00
C GLU A 54 -21.55 3.08 -22.33
N LYS A 55 -22.61 3.26 -21.52
CA LYS A 55 -23.92 2.60 -21.68
C LYS A 55 -23.79 1.07 -21.75
N ILE A 56 -22.92 0.52 -20.91
CA ILE A 56 -22.66 -0.91 -20.85
C ILE A 56 -23.87 -1.62 -20.26
N VAL A 57 -24.36 -2.65 -20.95
CA VAL A 57 -25.35 -3.57 -20.40
C VAL A 57 -24.60 -4.77 -19.86
N ILE A 58 -24.69 -5.01 -18.54
CA ILE A 58 -24.10 -6.20 -17.92
C ILE A 58 -25.04 -7.37 -18.17
N GLU A 59 -24.64 -8.28 -19.04
CA GLU A 59 -25.41 -9.47 -19.35
C GLU A 59 -25.50 -10.42 -18.15
N LYS A 60 -26.65 -11.11 -18.04
CA LYS A 60 -26.86 -12.12 -16.99
C LYS A 60 -25.84 -13.26 -17.05
N SER A 61 -25.38 -13.60 -18.25
CA SER A 61 -24.32 -14.58 -18.53
C SER A 61 -23.03 -14.24 -17.76
N ILE A 62 -22.63 -12.97 -17.75
CA ILE A 62 -21.43 -12.47 -17.05
C ILE A 62 -21.60 -12.64 -15.53
N GLU A 63 -22.75 -12.24 -14.99
CA GLU A 63 -23.02 -12.42 -13.56
C GLU A 63 -22.95 -13.88 -13.15
N ASP A 64 -23.66 -14.75 -13.87
CA ASP A 64 -23.73 -16.18 -13.57
C ASP A 64 -22.34 -16.82 -13.66
N TYR A 65 -21.54 -16.45 -14.66
CA TYR A 65 -20.15 -16.88 -14.79
C TYR A 65 -19.30 -16.45 -13.59
N LEU A 66 -19.35 -15.18 -13.19
CA LEU A 66 -18.58 -14.67 -12.04
C LEU A 66 -19.03 -15.32 -10.72
N PHE A 67 -20.33 -15.58 -10.54
CA PHE A 67 -20.84 -16.32 -9.39
C PHE A 67 -20.34 -17.77 -9.36
N GLN A 68 -20.25 -18.44 -10.50
CA GLN A 68 -19.68 -19.78 -10.60
C GLN A 68 -18.18 -19.77 -10.32
N LEU A 69 -17.44 -18.83 -10.90
CA LEU A 69 -15.99 -18.65 -10.69
C LEU A 69 -15.68 -18.43 -9.20
N GLN A 70 -16.50 -17.66 -8.48
CA GLN A 70 -16.33 -17.46 -7.05
C GLN A 70 -16.51 -18.75 -6.23
N LYS A 71 -17.41 -19.64 -6.67
CA LYS A 71 -17.67 -20.93 -6.00
C LYS A 71 -16.58 -21.96 -6.30
N GLN A 72 -15.99 -21.91 -7.49
CA GLN A 72 -14.97 -22.85 -7.94
C GLN A 72 -13.57 -22.36 -7.58
N ARG A 73 -12.92 -23.03 -6.63
CA ARG A 73 -11.54 -22.69 -6.24
C ARG A 73 -10.56 -23.35 -7.20
N SER A 74 -9.80 -22.54 -7.92
CA SER A 74 -8.65 -22.98 -8.73
C SER A 74 -7.35 -22.43 -8.16
N THR A 75 -6.26 -23.18 -8.30
CA THR A 75 -4.90 -22.70 -8.05
C THR A 75 -4.41 -21.74 -9.13
N THR A 76 -4.99 -21.83 -10.33
CA THR A 76 -4.73 -21.00 -11.50
C THR A 76 -6.08 -20.58 -12.08
N PRO A 77 -6.79 -19.63 -11.44
CA PRO A 77 -8.07 -19.15 -11.97
C PRO A 77 -7.84 -18.48 -13.32
N THR A 78 -8.53 -18.98 -14.34
CA THR A 78 -8.51 -18.43 -15.71
C THR A 78 -9.92 -17.98 -16.04
N ILE A 79 -10.03 -16.81 -16.69
CA ILE A 79 -11.30 -16.31 -17.22
C ILE A 79 -11.34 -16.71 -18.69
N GLU A 80 -12.34 -17.51 -19.05
CA GLU A 80 -12.51 -18.06 -20.40
C GLU A 80 -13.80 -17.58 -21.07
N HIS A 81 -14.71 -16.98 -20.29
CA HIS A 81 -15.98 -16.48 -20.80
C HIS A 81 -15.77 -15.19 -21.62
N GLU A 82 -16.04 -15.27 -22.92
CA GLU A 82 -15.77 -14.23 -23.92
C GLU A 82 -16.38 -12.87 -23.55
N ALA A 83 -17.67 -12.83 -23.20
CA ALA A 83 -18.33 -11.58 -22.82
C ALA A 83 -17.74 -10.96 -21.53
N THR A 84 -17.20 -11.78 -20.62
CA THR A 84 -16.48 -11.28 -19.43
C THR A 84 -15.12 -10.70 -19.80
N LEU A 85 -14.40 -11.35 -20.72
CA LEU A 85 -13.12 -10.82 -21.24
C LEU A 85 -13.33 -9.49 -21.97
N GLU A 86 -14.35 -9.39 -22.81
CA GLU A 86 -14.68 -8.15 -23.53
C GLU A 86 -15.06 -7.02 -22.56
N LEU A 87 -15.84 -7.32 -21.51
CA LEU A 87 -16.14 -6.34 -20.46
C LEU A 87 -14.87 -5.84 -19.76
N PHE A 88 -13.94 -6.75 -19.46
CA PHE A 88 -12.68 -6.40 -18.80
C PHE A 88 -11.80 -5.54 -19.71
N GLU A 89 -11.68 -5.88 -20.99
CA GLU A 89 -10.93 -5.08 -21.96
C GLU A 89 -11.51 -3.67 -22.11
N LYS A 90 -12.84 -3.54 -22.21
CA LYS A 90 -13.52 -2.24 -22.25
C LYS A 90 -13.25 -1.42 -20.98
N TYR A 91 -13.31 -2.04 -19.81
CA TYR A 91 -13.04 -1.36 -18.55
C TYR A 91 -11.56 -0.98 -18.37
N ASP A 92 -10.63 -1.82 -18.83
CA ASP A 92 -9.21 -1.52 -18.84
C ASP A 92 -8.92 -0.31 -19.75
N ASN A 93 -9.50 -0.27 -20.95
CA ASN A 93 -9.40 0.89 -21.84
C ASN A 93 -9.98 2.16 -21.19
N PHE A 94 -11.17 2.08 -20.57
CA PHE A 94 -11.76 3.20 -19.85
C PHE A 94 -10.86 3.68 -18.70
N THR A 95 -10.23 2.75 -17.97
CA THR A 95 -9.29 3.06 -16.89
C THR A 95 -8.06 3.78 -17.42
N GLU A 96 -7.47 3.32 -18.53
CA GLU A 96 -6.33 3.99 -19.18
C GLU A 96 -6.71 5.40 -19.67
N GLN A 97 -7.92 5.58 -20.20
CA GLN A 97 -8.44 6.90 -20.56
C GLN A 97 -8.58 7.82 -19.35
N THR A 98 -9.10 7.33 -18.22
CA THR A 98 -9.13 8.09 -16.96
C THR A 98 -7.72 8.50 -16.52
N LEU A 99 -6.77 7.59 -16.64
CA LEU A 99 -5.37 7.81 -16.28
C LEU A 99 -4.65 8.82 -17.19
N GLN A 100 -5.11 8.97 -18.43
CA GLN A 100 -4.69 10.02 -19.37
C GLN A 100 -5.40 11.35 -19.14
N GLY A 101 -6.33 11.43 -18.17
CA GLY A 101 -7.04 12.66 -17.80
C GLY A 101 -8.34 12.90 -18.57
N LYS A 102 -8.79 11.97 -19.45
CA LYS A 102 -10.00 12.16 -20.27
C LYS A 102 -11.28 12.36 -19.44
N HIS A 103 -11.29 11.87 -18.20
CA HIS A 103 -12.45 11.94 -17.31
C HIS A 103 -12.31 13.00 -16.20
N GLY A 104 -11.36 13.93 -16.36
CA GLY A 104 -11.10 15.02 -15.42
C GLY A 104 -9.96 14.75 -14.46
N LEU A 105 -9.29 15.81 -14.00
CA LEU A 105 -8.08 15.73 -13.17
C LEU A 105 -8.34 15.06 -11.82
N THR A 106 -9.53 15.25 -11.26
CA THR A 106 -9.92 14.60 -10.00
C THR A 106 -10.02 13.09 -10.18
N ALA A 107 -10.77 12.61 -11.19
CA ALA A 107 -10.87 11.20 -11.52
C ALA A 107 -9.47 10.58 -11.78
N GLN A 108 -8.65 11.26 -12.57
CA GLN A 108 -7.28 10.83 -12.86
C GLN A 108 -6.46 10.61 -11.58
N PHE A 109 -6.48 11.56 -10.64
CA PHE A 109 -5.71 11.46 -9.40
C PHE A 109 -6.14 10.26 -8.53
N TYR A 110 -7.45 10.01 -8.37
CA TYR A 110 -7.91 8.87 -7.58
C TYR A 110 -7.72 7.53 -8.29
N THR A 111 -7.70 7.51 -9.63
CA THR A 111 -7.29 6.32 -10.40
C THR A 111 -5.77 6.08 -10.31
N VAL A 112 -4.94 7.14 -10.24
CA VAL A 112 -3.52 6.99 -9.88
C VAL A 112 -3.40 6.34 -8.50
N TYR A 113 -4.16 6.77 -7.50
CA TYR A 113 -4.17 6.12 -6.18
C TYR A 113 -4.53 4.64 -6.26
N ILE A 114 -5.57 4.27 -7.03
CA ILE A 114 -5.93 2.86 -7.27
C ILE A 114 -4.72 2.08 -7.82
N ARG A 115 -4.01 2.65 -8.80
CA ARG A 115 -2.81 2.04 -9.40
C ARG A 115 -1.68 1.84 -8.40
N LEU A 116 -1.46 2.81 -7.49
CA LEU A 116 -0.45 2.65 -6.44
C LEU A 116 -0.77 1.49 -5.50
N VAL A 117 -2.04 1.29 -5.17
CA VAL A 117 -2.48 0.16 -4.35
C VAL A 117 -2.34 -1.15 -5.12
N SER A 118 -2.67 -1.17 -6.42
CA SER A 118 -2.47 -2.38 -7.24
C SER A 118 -0.99 -2.76 -7.34
N TYR A 119 -0.07 -1.79 -7.37
CA TYR A 119 1.37 -2.08 -7.32
C TYR A 119 1.81 -2.73 -6.01
N TYR A 120 1.27 -2.28 -4.89
CA TYR A 120 1.50 -2.94 -3.61
C TYR A 120 0.95 -4.38 -3.62
N ASP A 121 -0.24 -4.59 -4.16
CA ASP A 121 -0.84 -5.93 -4.24
C ASP A 121 -0.07 -6.86 -5.18
N MET A 122 0.46 -6.35 -6.30
CA MET A 122 1.37 -7.08 -7.19
C MET A 122 2.67 -7.48 -6.50
N LEU A 123 3.28 -6.58 -5.71
CA LEU A 123 4.45 -6.92 -4.89
C LEU A 123 4.13 -8.00 -3.85
N ASN A 124 2.98 -7.91 -3.19
CA ASN A 124 2.58 -8.96 -2.24
C ASN A 124 2.31 -10.28 -2.95
N LYS A 125 1.63 -10.26 -4.09
CA LYS A 125 1.33 -11.44 -4.90
C LYS A 125 2.62 -12.12 -5.33
N SER A 126 3.57 -11.38 -5.92
CA SER A 126 4.83 -11.94 -6.41
C SER A 126 5.63 -12.63 -5.32
N ILE A 127 5.72 -12.04 -4.13
CA ILE A 127 6.38 -12.67 -2.97
C ILE A 127 5.61 -13.90 -2.50
N ARG A 128 4.28 -13.80 -2.36
CA ARG A 128 3.44 -14.88 -1.84
C ARG A 128 3.41 -16.11 -2.75
N THR A 129 3.44 -15.91 -4.06
CA THR A 129 3.49 -16.99 -5.06
C THR A 129 4.91 -17.44 -5.39
N GLY A 130 5.92 -16.58 -5.19
CA GLY A 130 7.29 -16.83 -5.64
C GLY A 130 7.52 -16.48 -7.12
N ASP A 131 6.71 -15.58 -7.69
CA ASP A 131 6.83 -15.14 -9.09
C ASP A 131 7.96 -14.12 -9.25
N LEU A 132 9.13 -14.60 -9.69
CA LEU A 132 10.32 -13.76 -9.88
C LEU A 132 10.12 -12.68 -10.94
N LYS A 133 9.42 -12.98 -12.05
CA LYS A 133 9.23 -12.01 -13.14
C LYS A 133 8.39 -10.83 -12.67
N MET A 134 7.26 -11.13 -12.01
CA MET A 134 6.40 -10.10 -11.41
C MET A 134 7.14 -9.33 -10.32
N TYR A 135 7.97 -9.99 -9.51
CA TYR A 135 8.78 -9.36 -8.48
C TYR A 135 9.76 -8.33 -9.07
N VAL A 136 10.53 -8.69 -10.10
CA VAL A 136 11.46 -7.75 -10.76
C VAL A 136 10.72 -6.58 -11.40
N TYR A 137 9.64 -6.88 -12.14
CA TYR A 137 8.82 -5.86 -12.79
C TYR A 137 8.30 -4.81 -11.79
N ILE A 138 7.72 -5.28 -10.68
CA ILE A 138 7.07 -4.37 -9.74
C ILE A 138 8.07 -3.57 -8.90
N LEU A 139 9.25 -4.14 -8.60
CA LEU A 139 10.32 -3.37 -7.95
C LEU A 139 10.79 -2.20 -8.82
N ALA A 140 10.92 -2.40 -10.13
CA ALA A 140 11.27 -1.31 -11.05
C ALA A 140 10.23 -0.19 -11.03
N LYS A 141 8.94 -0.53 -11.01
CA LYS A 141 7.83 0.44 -10.89
C LYS A 141 7.80 1.15 -9.53
N ILE A 142 7.98 0.43 -8.42
CA ILE A 142 8.03 1.02 -7.08
C ILE A 142 9.20 2.00 -6.94
N THR A 143 10.33 1.70 -7.59
CA THR A 143 11.53 2.55 -7.55
C THR A 143 11.26 3.98 -8.05
N ASN A 144 10.38 4.15 -9.03
CA ASN A 144 9.99 5.46 -9.55
C ASN A 144 9.48 6.38 -8.43
N PHE A 145 8.63 5.85 -7.54
CA PHE A 145 8.06 6.63 -6.44
C PHE A 145 9.11 6.98 -5.38
N PHE A 146 10.14 6.15 -5.20
CA PHE A 146 11.24 6.52 -4.31
C PHE A 146 12.01 7.73 -4.83
N PHE A 147 12.24 7.82 -6.15
CA PHE A 147 12.81 9.03 -6.75
C PHE A 147 11.88 10.24 -6.61
N ALA A 148 10.59 10.07 -6.93
CA ALA A 148 9.62 11.17 -6.87
C ALA A 148 9.46 11.76 -5.46
N PHE A 149 9.47 10.91 -4.42
CA PHE A 149 9.25 11.30 -3.02
C PHE A 149 10.53 11.42 -2.17
N ASN A 150 11.72 11.50 -2.80
CA ASN A 150 13.00 11.72 -2.11
C ASN A 150 13.43 10.61 -1.14
N HIS A 151 13.08 9.35 -1.42
CA HIS A 151 13.58 8.19 -0.69
C HIS A 151 14.96 7.75 -1.22
N GLN A 152 15.93 8.65 -1.23
CA GLN A 152 17.21 8.54 -1.95
C GLN A 152 17.99 7.25 -1.69
N ASN A 153 18.05 6.81 -0.43
CA ASN A 153 18.72 5.54 -0.09
C ASN A 153 18.01 4.37 -0.76
N TYR A 154 16.68 4.31 -0.68
CA TYR A 154 15.90 3.29 -1.34
C TYR A 154 15.97 3.41 -2.87
N SER A 155 15.94 4.62 -3.43
CA SER A 155 16.14 4.87 -4.86
C SER A 155 17.43 4.26 -5.37
N ARG A 156 18.57 4.60 -4.75
CA ARG A 156 19.90 4.12 -5.15
C ARG A 156 20.00 2.60 -5.06
N TRP A 157 19.68 2.06 -3.89
CA TRP A 157 19.90 0.64 -3.62
C TRP A 157 18.90 -0.27 -4.33
N LEU A 158 17.66 0.20 -4.55
CA LEU A 158 16.68 -0.58 -5.29
C LEU A 158 16.99 -0.62 -6.79
N VAL A 159 17.49 0.47 -7.38
CA VAL A 159 18.03 0.45 -8.76
C VAL A 159 19.15 -0.58 -8.88
N TYR A 160 20.11 -0.57 -7.96
CA TYR A 160 21.20 -1.54 -7.96
C TYR A 160 20.69 -2.98 -7.81
N TYR A 161 19.76 -3.21 -6.87
CA TYR A 161 19.18 -4.52 -6.63
C TYR A 161 18.42 -5.05 -7.86
N VAL A 162 17.57 -4.23 -8.47
CA VAL A 162 16.84 -4.60 -9.72
C VAL A 162 17.83 -4.88 -10.84
N SER A 163 18.88 -4.06 -11.01
CA SER A 163 19.93 -4.30 -12.00
C SER A 163 20.59 -5.67 -11.81
N LYS A 164 20.93 -6.04 -10.57
CA LYS A 164 21.50 -7.36 -10.26
C LYS A 164 20.54 -8.52 -10.50
N LEU A 165 19.24 -8.33 -10.25
CA LEU A 165 18.23 -9.34 -10.57
C LEU A 165 18.07 -9.54 -12.08
N CYS A 166 18.16 -8.46 -12.87
CA CYS A 166 18.09 -8.54 -14.33
C CYS A 166 19.34 -9.24 -14.92
N SER A 167 20.53 -8.98 -14.37
CA SER A 167 21.80 -9.57 -14.82
C SER A 167 22.25 -10.72 -13.91
N ILE A 168 21.31 -11.48 -13.34
CA ILE A 168 21.64 -12.47 -12.31
C ILE A 168 22.45 -13.64 -12.86
N ASP A 169 22.19 -14.04 -14.10
CA ASP A 169 22.88 -15.17 -14.73
C ASP A 169 24.36 -14.86 -14.98
N GLU A 170 24.67 -13.58 -15.23
CA GLU A 170 26.04 -13.08 -15.40
C GLU A 170 26.74 -12.87 -14.05
N THR A 171 26.04 -12.29 -13.08
CA THR A 171 26.65 -11.88 -11.81
C THR A 171 26.71 -13.00 -10.77
N HIS A 172 25.77 -13.93 -10.79
CA HIS A 172 25.63 -15.05 -9.86
C HIS A 172 25.07 -16.30 -10.58
N PRO A 173 25.86 -16.95 -11.44
CA PRO A 173 25.42 -18.12 -12.20
C PRO A 173 24.77 -19.19 -11.31
N GLY A 174 23.62 -19.70 -11.73
CA GLY A 174 22.84 -20.72 -11.00
C GLY A 174 21.85 -20.17 -9.97
N LEU A 175 21.99 -18.91 -9.52
CA LEU A 175 21.09 -18.32 -8.53
C LEU A 175 19.65 -18.13 -9.06
N ARG A 176 19.49 -17.93 -10.37
CA ARG A 176 18.17 -17.82 -11.03
C ARG A 176 17.27 -19.01 -10.69
N PHE A 177 17.81 -20.23 -10.77
CA PHE A 177 17.06 -21.44 -10.48
C PHE A 177 16.41 -21.40 -9.09
N SER A 178 17.18 -21.03 -8.05
CA SER A 178 16.64 -20.89 -6.69
C SER A 178 15.61 -19.76 -6.59
N LEU A 179 15.85 -18.62 -7.23
CA LEU A 179 14.89 -17.51 -7.21
C LEU A 179 13.57 -17.84 -7.91
N GLU A 180 13.60 -18.59 -9.02
CA GLU A 180 12.40 -19.05 -9.71
C GLU A 180 11.58 -20.06 -8.88
N GLN A 181 12.21 -20.74 -7.92
CA GLN A 181 11.51 -21.52 -6.89
C GLN A 181 10.96 -20.66 -5.73
N GLY A 182 11.14 -19.34 -5.80
CA GLY A 182 10.64 -18.36 -4.83
C GLY A 182 11.54 -18.16 -3.61
N SER A 183 12.86 -18.40 -3.71
CA SER A 183 13.81 -18.25 -2.59
C SER A 183 13.99 -16.80 -2.07
N PHE A 184 13.33 -15.82 -2.67
CA PHE A 184 13.27 -14.44 -2.19
C PHE A 184 12.13 -14.19 -1.17
N GLY A 185 11.34 -15.22 -0.84
CA GLY A 185 10.34 -15.20 0.22
C GLY A 185 10.39 -16.48 1.05
N VAL A 186 10.01 -16.39 2.34
CA VAL A 186 10.04 -17.55 3.25
C VAL A 186 8.64 -18.12 3.39
N ARG A 187 8.52 -19.44 3.19
CA ARG A 187 7.29 -20.19 3.41
C ARG A 187 7.37 -20.95 4.74
N ARG A 188 6.45 -20.68 5.67
CA ARG A 188 6.39 -21.34 7.00
C ARG A 188 5.26 -22.37 7.13
N THR A 189 4.42 -22.51 6.10
CA THR A 189 3.27 -23.42 6.05
C THR A 189 3.20 -24.11 4.70
N GLU A 190 2.56 -25.27 4.60
CA GLU A 190 2.43 -25.96 3.30
C GLU A 190 1.42 -25.33 2.33
N LYS A 191 0.68 -24.30 2.76
CA LYS A 191 -0.34 -23.69 1.91
C LYS A 191 0.29 -22.86 0.79
N SER A 192 -0.32 -22.92 -0.39
CA SER A 192 -0.06 -21.98 -1.48
C SER A 192 -0.39 -20.54 -1.04
N PHE A 193 0.31 -19.55 -1.57
CA PHE A 193 0.13 -18.12 -1.23
C PHE A 193 0.48 -17.71 0.22
N SER A 194 1.47 -18.38 0.83
CA SER A 194 1.83 -18.19 2.25
C SER A 194 3.23 -17.61 2.49
N ARG A 195 4.01 -17.38 1.43
CA ARG A 195 5.33 -16.77 1.54
C ARG A 195 5.23 -15.34 2.05
N ILE A 196 6.22 -14.93 2.84
CA ILE A 196 6.37 -13.56 3.33
C ILE A 196 7.81 -13.08 3.09
N PRO A 197 8.05 -11.76 3.06
CA PRO A 197 9.40 -11.23 2.91
C PRO A 197 10.35 -11.80 3.96
N VAL A 198 11.61 -12.02 3.57
CA VAL A 198 12.65 -12.58 4.45
C VAL A 198 12.81 -11.72 5.71
N ASP A 199 12.91 -10.40 5.54
CA ASP A 199 13.02 -9.45 6.64
C ASP A 199 11.86 -9.54 7.64
N LEU A 200 10.62 -9.55 7.14
CA LEU A 200 9.43 -9.73 7.97
C LEU A 200 9.43 -11.09 8.69
N THR A 201 10.01 -12.12 8.07
CA THR A 201 10.15 -13.44 8.70
C THR A 201 11.12 -13.37 9.87
N LEU A 202 12.28 -12.73 9.68
CA LEU A 202 13.27 -12.52 10.74
C LEU A 202 12.67 -11.75 11.92
N GLU A 203 11.93 -10.67 11.63
CA GLU A 203 11.18 -9.90 12.63
C GLU A 203 10.20 -10.76 13.43
N GLN A 204 9.42 -11.61 12.76
CA GLN A 204 8.41 -12.46 13.39
C GLN A 204 8.97 -13.72 14.09
N THR A 205 10.24 -14.03 13.88
CA THR A 205 10.88 -15.26 14.39
C THR A 205 12.05 -14.92 15.30
N ILE A 206 13.26 -14.84 14.75
CA ILE A 206 14.51 -14.68 15.50
C ILE A 206 14.46 -13.38 16.32
N ASN A 207 14.10 -12.24 15.72
CA ASN A 207 14.07 -10.96 16.44
C ASN A 207 12.94 -10.94 17.48
N GLY A 208 11.76 -11.46 17.13
CA GLY A 208 10.65 -11.62 18.05
C GLY A 208 11.00 -12.48 19.27
N GLU A 209 11.74 -13.57 19.09
CA GLU A 209 12.21 -14.43 20.17
C GLU A 209 13.37 -13.78 20.96
N ALA A 210 14.31 -13.13 20.27
CA ALA A 210 15.41 -12.38 20.86
C ALA A 210 14.90 -11.23 21.76
N ALA A 211 13.77 -10.62 21.41
CA ALA A 211 13.16 -9.54 22.16
C ALA A 211 12.25 -9.98 23.33
N ARG A 212 12.04 -11.29 23.54
CA ARG A 212 11.18 -11.77 24.63
C ARG A 212 11.76 -11.42 26.00
N ARG A 213 10.93 -10.79 26.83
CA ARG A 213 11.31 -10.23 28.14
C ARG A 213 11.94 -11.25 29.12
N LEU A 214 11.61 -12.54 29.03
CA LEU A 214 12.08 -13.58 29.97
C LEU A 214 13.15 -14.53 29.41
N ILE A 215 13.17 -14.74 28.09
CA ILE A 215 14.00 -15.78 27.43
C ILE A 215 14.82 -15.24 26.26
N GLY A 216 14.60 -13.98 25.90
CA GLY A 216 15.27 -13.32 24.79
C GLY A 216 16.65 -12.81 25.18
N ILE A 217 17.52 -12.68 24.18
CA ILE A 217 18.89 -12.19 24.35
C ILE A 217 18.93 -10.75 24.89
N ILE A 218 17.88 -9.94 24.69
CA ILE A 218 17.77 -8.59 25.27
C ILE A 218 17.79 -8.63 26.80
N HIS A 219 17.26 -9.69 27.42
CA HIS A 219 17.27 -9.86 28.87
C HIS A 219 18.51 -10.58 29.39
N MET A 220 19.26 -11.25 28.51
CA MET A 220 20.56 -11.78 28.87
C MET A 220 21.51 -10.60 29.04
N THR A 221 21.98 -10.39 30.27
CA THR A 221 22.89 -9.31 30.66
C THR A 221 24.14 -9.26 29.77
N ASN A 222 24.97 -8.22 29.91
CA ASN A 222 26.18 -7.94 29.12
C ASN A 222 27.22 -9.10 28.99
N SER A 223 26.98 -10.26 29.60
CA SER A 223 27.77 -11.48 29.45
C SER A 223 27.83 -12.00 28.01
N VAL A 224 29.04 -11.94 27.43
CA VAL A 224 29.37 -12.55 26.13
C VAL A 224 29.06 -14.05 26.13
N ALA A 225 29.41 -14.76 27.21
CA ALA A 225 29.17 -16.19 27.34
C ALA A 225 27.68 -16.55 27.31
N ALA A 226 26.81 -15.72 27.91
CA ALA A 226 25.37 -15.91 27.84
C ALA A 226 24.84 -15.73 26.42
N ARG A 227 25.32 -14.71 25.69
CA ARG A 227 24.97 -14.48 24.28
C ARG A 227 25.42 -15.62 23.38
N GLN A 228 26.64 -16.14 23.57
CA GLN A 228 27.15 -17.30 22.83
C GLN A 228 26.30 -18.55 23.10
N ARG A 229 25.99 -18.84 24.37
CA ARG A 229 25.10 -19.96 24.72
C ARG A 229 23.72 -19.82 24.10
N TRP A 230 23.18 -18.62 24.03
CA TRP A 230 21.91 -18.37 23.33
C TRP A 230 22.04 -18.64 21.84
N ALA A 231 23.03 -18.05 21.17
CA ALA A 231 23.24 -18.22 19.73
C ALA A 231 23.40 -19.70 19.32
N ILE A 232 24.16 -20.47 20.10
CA ILE A 232 24.40 -21.90 19.83
C ILE A 232 23.13 -22.74 20.09
N ASN A 233 22.44 -22.50 21.21
CA ASN A 233 21.36 -23.38 21.65
C ASN A 233 19.95 -22.94 21.21
N HIS A 234 19.79 -21.75 20.65
CA HIS A 234 18.49 -21.16 20.36
C HIS A 234 17.65 -22.04 19.43
N SER A 235 18.23 -22.51 18.32
CA SER A 235 17.54 -23.36 17.34
C SER A 235 17.10 -24.69 17.95
N ALA A 236 17.95 -25.32 18.76
CA ALA A 236 17.64 -26.56 19.47
C ALA A 236 16.50 -26.35 20.49
N ARG A 237 16.57 -25.27 21.27
CA ARG A 237 15.50 -24.90 22.23
C ARG A 237 14.17 -24.64 21.53
N ALA A 238 14.17 -23.86 20.45
CA ALA A 238 12.97 -23.59 19.66
C ALA A 238 12.35 -24.88 19.12
N ARG A 239 13.18 -25.84 18.67
CA ARG A 239 12.73 -27.16 18.20
C ARG A 239 12.09 -27.99 19.33
N ILE A 240 12.73 -28.06 20.49
CA ILE A 240 12.21 -28.79 21.67
C ILE A 240 10.88 -28.18 22.12
N ILE A 241 10.81 -26.85 22.27
CA ILE A 241 9.58 -26.15 22.66
C ILE A 241 8.47 -26.41 21.64
N SER A 242 8.77 -26.31 20.34
CA SER A 242 7.79 -26.57 19.27
C SER A 242 7.28 -28.01 19.32
N HIS A 243 8.16 -28.98 19.56
CA HIS A 243 7.78 -30.38 19.72
C HIS A 243 6.88 -30.58 20.94
N VAL A 244 7.26 -30.07 22.12
CA VAL A 244 6.46 -30.16 23.35
C VAL A 244 5.07 -29.53 23.16
N LEU A 245 4.99 -28.33 22.58
CA LEU A 245 3.71 -27.66 22.32
C LEU A 245 2.83 -28.48 21.36
N LYS A 246 3.43 -29.13 20.36
CA LYS A 246 2.72 -29.99 19.41
C LYS A 246 2.19 -31.24 20.09
N THR A 247 3.04 -31.93 20.87
CA THR A 247 2.68 -33.14 21.62
C THR A 247 1.62 -32.86 22.69
N ALA A 248 1.67 -31.69 23.33
CA ALA A 248 0.67 -31.26 24.31
C ALA A 248 -0.65 -30.75 23.67
N GLY A 249 -0.74 -30.66 22.34
CA GLY A 249 -1.93 -30.14 21.66
C GLY A 249 -2.14 -28.62 21.79
N ILE A 250 -1.14 -27.88 22.27
CA ILE A 250 -1.22 -26.42 22.53
C ILE A 250 -0.65 -25.61 21.35
N ALA A 251 0.03 -26.27 20.41
CA ALA A 251 0.61 -25.61 19.24
C ALA A 251 -0.45 -24.83 18.43
N LYS A 252 -0.27 -23.52 18.34
CA LYS A 252 -1.09 -22.66 17.48
C LYS A 252 -0.51 -22.67 16.07
N ASN A 253 -1.18 -23.36 15.15
CA ASN A 253 -0.86 -23.28 13.74
C ASN A 253 -1.19 -21.88 13.19
N GLN A 254 -0.33 -21.35 12.33
CA GLN A 254 -0.58 -20.08 11.67
C GLN A 254 -1.76 -20.20 10.70
N ASP A 255 -2.87 -19.53 11.01
CA ASP A 255 -4.04 -19.47 10.13
C ASP A 255 -3.87 -18.37 9.08
N ILE A 256 -3.17 -18.71 8.00
CA ILE A 256 -3.00 -17.81 6.85
C ILE A 256 -4.31 -17.54 6.09
N SER A 257 -5.35 -18.34 6.33
CA SER A 257 -6.68 -18.22 5.72
C SER A 257 -7.64 -17.42 6.58
N SER A 258 -7.16 -16.82 7.68
CA SER A 258 -8.00 -16.05 8.60
C SER A 258 -8.75 -14.90 7.91
N GLU A 259 -8.13 -14.28 6.90
CA GLU A 259 -8.74 -13.22 6.06
C GLU A 259 -9.89 -13.76 5.18
N LEU A 260 -9.87 -15.04 4.82
CA LEU A 260 -10.88 -15.72 3.99
C LEU A 260 -12.10 -16.23 4.80
N LYS A 261 -12.12 -16.01 6.12
CA LYS A 261 -13.27 -16.40 6.95
C LYS A 261 -14.49 -15.55 6.58
N SER A 262 -15.65 -16.17 6.45
CA SER A 262 -16.90 -15.49 6.05
C SER A 262 -17.26 -14.32 6.97
N SER A 263 -16.93 -14.38 8.26
CA SER A 263 -17.12 -13.26 9.20
C SER A 263 -16.21 -12.06 8.89
N ARG A 264 -14.96 -12.31 8.47
CA ARG A 264 -14.01 -11.27 8.06
C ARG A 264 -14.41 -10.65 6.72
N ILE A 265 -14.79 -11.48 5.75
CA ILE A 265 -15.28 -11.01 4.44
C ILE A 265 -16.50 -10.11 4.62
N ARG A 266 -17.49 -10.55 5.41
CA ARG A 266 -18.69 -9.76 5.73
C ARG A 266 -18.35 -8.41 6.37
N LYS A 267 -17.41 -8.42 7.34
CA LYS A 267 -16.95 -7.19 7.99
C LYS A 267 -16.27 -6.25 7.00
N SER A 268 -15.39 -6.76 6.14
CA SER A 268 -14.72 -5.95 5.12
C SER A 268 -15.73 -5.36 4.15
N HIS A 269 -16.71 -6.14 3.69
CA HIS A 269 -17.77 -5.68 2.81
C HIS A 269 -18.59 -4.55 3.45
N GLN A 270 -19.04 -4.71 4.70
CA GLN A 270 -19.73 -3.64 5.44
C GLN A 270 -18.89 -2.37 5.58
N GLN A 271 -17.58 -2.49 5.74
CA GLN A 271 -16.69 -1.33 5.83
C GLN A 271 -16.49 -0.63 4.48
N VAL A 272 -16.42 -1.38 3.38
CA VAL A 272 -16.42 -0.81 2.02
C VAL A 272 -17.71 -0.03 1.79
N GLU A 273 -18.88 -0.63 2.06
CA GLU A 273 -20.17 0.03 1.88
C GLU A 273 -20.30 1.30 2.73
N LYS A 274 -19.93 1.24 4.02
CA LYS A 274 -19.89 2.44 4.88
C LYS A 274 -19.00 3.53 4.31
N PHE A 275 -17.78 3.18 3.88
CA PHE A 275 -16.84 4.14 3.31
C PHE A 275 -17.36 4.74 2.00
N THR A 276 -17.87 3.92 1.08
CA THR A 276 -18.43 4.36 -0.20
C THR A 276 -19.60 5.32 0.00
N ARG A 277 -20.53 4.99 0.92
CA ARG A 277 -21.66 5.87 1.24
C ARG A 277 -21.19 7.21 1.81
N THR A 278 -20.24 7.21 2.75
CA THR A 278 -19.68 8.46 3.30
C THR A 278 -18.94 9.25 2.23
N LEU A 279 -18.19 8.59 1.34
CA LEU A 279 -17.51 9.23 0.22
C LEU A 279 -18.51 9.94 -0.71
N GLN A 280 -19.63 9.30 -1.05
CA GLN A 280 -20.69 9.90 -1.86
C GLN A 280 -21.37 11.09 -1.17
N GLN A 281 -21.48 11.08 0.16
CA GLN A 281 -22.01 12.23 0.93
C GLN A 281 -21.07 13.45 0.90
N TYR A 282 -19.78 13.22 0.74
CA TYR A 282 -18.78 14.28 0.61
C TYR A 282 -18.64 14.73 -0.84
N MET A 283 -17.96 13.91 -1.66
CA MET A 283 -17.73 14.17 -3.07
C MET A 283 -17.31 12.85 -3.73
N ASN A 284 -18.08 12.42 -4.74
CA ASN A 284 -17.66 11.34 -5.61
C ASN A 284 -16.59 11.86 -6.60
N PRO A 285 -15.34 11.37 -6.55
CA PRO A 285 -14.27 11.87 -7.42
C PRO A 285 -14.45 11.54 -8.91
N PHE A 286 -15.40 10.66 -9.24
CA PHE A 286 -15.70 10.25 -10.62
C PHE A 286 -16.99 10.87 -11.16
N ASP A 287 -17.60 11.80 -10.41
CA ASP A 287 -18.83 12.46 -10.83
C ASP A 287 -18.60 13.36 -12.05
N ASN A 288 -19.52 13.28 -13.02
CA ASN A 288 -19.46 14.01 -14.29
C ASN A 288 -19.72 15.52 -14.11
N SER A 289 -20.32 15.92 -12.99
CA SER A 289 -20.63 17.32 -12.68
C SER A 289 -19.41 18.11 -12.19
N LEU A 290 -18.29 17.44 -11.89
CA LEU A 290 -17.06 18.11 -11.48
C LEU A 290 -16.40 18.84 -12.65
N ASP A 291 -15.82 20.00 -12.36
CA ASP A 291 -14.97 20.73 -13.29
C ASP A 291 -13.76 19.87 -13.68
N ALA A 292 -13.70 19.49 -14.95
CA ALA A 292 -12.70 18.56 -15.48
C ALA A 292 -11.27 19.09 -15.35
N ASP A 293 -11.08 20.42 -15.33
CA ASP A 293 -9.76 21.06 -15.30
C ASP A 293 -9.22 21.25 -13.88
N LYS A 294 -9.99 20.85 -12.85
CA LYS A 294 -9.62 21.03 -11.45
C LYS A 294 -9.44 19.70 -10.72
N LEU A 295 -8.38 19.65 -9.92
CA LEU A 295 -8.12 18.56 -8.98
C LEU A 295 -8.69 18.93 -7.60
N TYR A 296 -9.75 18.26 -7.16
CA TYR A 296 -10.41 18.54 -5.89
C TYR A 296 -9.94 17.66 -4.74
N ASN A 297 -9.88 18.26 -3.55
CA ASN A 297 -9.86 17.51 -2.29
C ASN A 297 -11.27 16.99 -1.99
N ILE A 298 -11.44 15.67 -1.88
CA ILE A 298 -12.77 15.04 -1.76
C ILE A 298 -13.48 15.32 -0.43
N THR A 299 -12.81 15.91 0.57
CA THR A 299 -13.49 16.31 1.82
C THR A 299 -13.77 17.81 1.86
N THR A 300 -12.83 18.64 1.40
CA THR A 300 -12.98 20.10 1.51
C THR A 300 -13.63 20.74 0.30
N GLY A 301 -13.68 20.05 -0.85
CA GLY A 301 -14.12 20.62 -2.12
C GLY A 301 -13.18 21.70 -2.68
N GLU A 302 -12.02 21.93 -2.05
CA GLU A 302 -11.05 22.91 -2.52
C GLU A 302 -10.22 22.34 -3.68
N ALA A 303 -10.06 23.16 -4.72
CA ALA A 303 -9.18 22.83 -5.85
C ALA A 303 -7.70 22.98 -5.44
N ALA A 304 -6.87 22.02 -5.88
CA ALA A 304 -5.43 22.07 -5.69
C ALA A 304 -4.78 23.14 -6.58
N ALA A 305 -3.70 23.74 -6.10
CA ALA A 305 -2.88 24.64 -6.90
C ALA A 305 -2.21 23.90 -8.07
N GLN A 306 -1.97 24.59 -9.19
CA GLN A 306 -1.44 24.00 -10.42
C GLN A 306 -0.17 23.15 -10.19
N ASN A 307 0.80 23.66 -9.42
CA ASN A 307 2.04 22.93 -9.11
C ASN A 307 1.80 21.61 -8.37
N THR A 308 0.75 21.54 -7.55
CA THR A 308 0.35 20.35 -6.79
C THR A 308 -0.36 19.37 -7.70
N THR A 309 -1.25 19.87 -8.56
CA THR A 309 -1.92 19.10 -9.61
C THR A 309 -0.89 18.45 -10.53
N ASP A 310 0.02 19.23 -11.12
CA ASP A 310 1.05 18.73 -12.04
C ASP A 310 1.95 17.68 -11.39
N PHE A 311 2.30 17.86 -10.11
CA PHE A 311 3.13 16.90 -9.38
C PHE A 311 2.40 15.59 -9.11
N LEU A 312 1.16 15.66 -8.61
CA LEU A 312 0.42 14.47 -8.17
C LEU A 312 -0.04 13.59 -9.34
N LEU A 313 -0.43 14.20 -10.47
CA LEU A 313 -0.86 13.47 -11.65
C LEU A 313 0.31 12.79 -12.39
N ASN A 314 1.48 13.42 -12.37
CA ASN A 314 2.67 12.93 -13.10
C ASN A 314 3.70 12.28 -12.17
N VAL A 315 3.30 11.80 -11.00
CA VAL A 315 4.24 11.32 -9.98
C VAL A 315 5.04 10.10 -10.44
N GLU A 316 4.40 9.18 -11.19
CA GLU A 316 5.06 7.98 -11.73
C GLU A 316 6.05 8.34 -12.84
N SER A 317 5.61 9.11 -13.85
CA SER A 317 6.44 9.50 -14.99
C SER A 317 7.62 10.37 -14.58
N ARG A 318 7.43 11.32 -13.66
CA ARG A 318 8.53 12.10 -13.07
C ARG A 318 9.54 11.20 -12.36
N GLY A 319 9.05 10.25 -11.57
CA GLY A 319 9.89 9.27 -10.89
C GLY A 319 10.70 8.39 -11.84
N GLU A 320 10.08 7.97 -12.94
CA GLU A 320 10.69 7.22 -14.03
C GLU A 320 11.80 8.01 -14.72
N THR A 321 11.54 9.25 -15.15
CA THR A 321 12.57 10.11 -15.76
C THR A 321 13.76 10.32 -14.83
N LEU A 322 13.52 10.54 -13.53
CA LEU A 322 14.58 10.71 -12.54
C LEU A 322 15.40 9.43 -12.34
N ARG A 323 14.73 8.27 -12.32
CA ARG A 323 15.39 6.96 -12.25
C ARG A 323 16.27 6.73 -13.47
N ASP A 324 15.74 6.97 -14.66
CA ASP A 324 16.45 6.70 -15.92
C ASP A 324 17.63 7.64 -16.09
N ASN A 325 17.48 8.93 -15.77
CA ASN A 325 18.59 9.87 -15.71
C ASN A 325 19.68 9.40 -14.74
N PHE A 326 19.32 8.97 -13.54
CA PHE A 326 20.29 8.43 -12.57
C PHE A 326 21.02 7.20 -13.12
N ILE A 327 20.32 6.28 -13.79
CA ILE A 327 20.93 5.10 -14.41
C ILE A 327 21.92 5.52 -15.51
N THR A 328 21.54 6.47 -16.36
CA THR A 328 22.40 6.99 -17.43
C THR A 328 23.65 7.66 -16.86
N GLU A 329 23.52 8.54 -15.88
CA GLU A 329 24.66 9.20 -15.23
C GLU A 329 25.62 8.18 -14.58
N VAL A 330 25.10 7.08 -14.00
CA VAL A 330 25.91 6.00 -13.40
C VAL A 330 26.63 5.16 -14.46
N LYS A 331 26.03 4.96 -15.63
CA LYS A 331 26.67 4.27 -16.76
C LYS A 331 27.82 5.09 -17.33
N GLU A 332 27.64 6.39 -17.48
CA GLU A 332 28.68 7.32 -17.97
C GLU A 332 29.81 7.50 -16.95
N ARG A 333 29.46 7.59 -15.66
CA ARG A 333 30.41 7.83 -14.58
C ARG A 333 30.07 7.00 -13.36
N HIS A 334 30.73 5.85 -13.22
CA HIS A 334 30.47 4.92 -12.11
C HIS A 334 30.55 5.55 -10.70
N ALA A 335 31.39 6.57 -10.49
CA ALA A 335 31.48 7.31 -9.22
C ALA A 335 30.15 7.98 -8.83
N ARG A 336 29.29 8.32 -9.81
CA ARG A 336 27.97 8.93 -9.60
C ARG A 336 27.09 8.12 -8.64
N PHE A 337 27.24 6.80 -8.62
CA PHE A 337 26.44 5.92 -7.78
C PHE A 337 26.55 6.27 -6.29
N GLN A 338 27.75 6.63 -5.83
CA GLN A 338 28.01 6.97 -4.42
C GLN A 338 27.61 8.41 -4.07
N GLU A 339 27.44 9.26 -5.07
CA GLU A 339 27.14 10.68 -4.86
C GLU A 339 25.70 10.90 -4.37
N PRO A 340 25.46 11.97 -3.59
CA PRO A 340 24.12 12.35 -3.18
C PRO A 340 23.17 12.52 -4.37
N ILE A 341 21.97 11.96 -4.25
CA ILE A 341 20.89 12.24 -5.21
C ILE A 341 20.29 13.60 -4.81
N LYS A 342 20.00 14.48 -5.77
CA LYS A 342 19.36 15.78 -5.48
C LYS A 342 17.92 15.57 -4.99
N LYS A 343 17.46 16.38 -4.03
CA LYS A 343 16.06 16.36 -3.59
C LYS A 343 15.19 17.13 -4.58
N ASN A 344 14.04 16.55 -4.88
CA ASN A 344 12.98 17.14 -5.69
C ASN A 344 12.03 17.95 -4.81
N PRO A 345 11.48 19.07 -5.31
CA PRO A 345 10.36 19.72 -4.65
C PRO A 345 9.14 18.80 -4.69
N VAL A 346 8.57 18.51 -3.52
CA VAL A 346 7.40 17.63 -3.37
C VAL A 346 6.18 18.49 -3.08
N PHE A 347 5.20 18.45 -3.98
CA PHE A 347 3.95 19.19 -3.84
C PHE A 347 2.80 18.23 -3.56
N THR A 348 2.04 18.51 -2.50
CA THR A 348 0.92 17.67 -2.03
C THR A 348 -0.20 18.55 -1.50
N PHE A 349 -1.40 18.02 -1.33
CA PHE A 349 -2.52 18.71 -0.66
C PHE A 349 -2.16 19.29 0.73
N SER A 350 -1.21 18.68 1.45
CA SER A 350 -0.72 19.23 2.73
C SER A 350 0.14 20.48 2.59
N THR A 351 0.70 20.71 1.41
CA THR A 351 1.55 21.87 1.08
C THR A 351 0.70 23.12 0.84
N VAL A 352 -0.54 22.93 0.38
CA VAL A 352 -1.52 23.99 0.13
C VAL A 352 -2.03 24.62 1.44
N LYS A 353 -2.05 23.84 2.54
CA LYS A 353 -2.38 24.37 3.87
C LYS A 353 -1.28 25.34 4.34
N LYS A 354 -1.46 26.65 4.10
CA LYS A 354 -0.65 27.69 4.75
C LYS A 354 -0.72 27.45 6.26
N LYS A 355 0.40 27.05 6.84
CA LYS A 355 0.53 26.89 8.29
C LYS A 355 0.45 28.28 8.92
N LYS A 356 -0.74 28.70 9.36
CA LYS A 356 -0.87 29.89 10.20
C LYS A 356 -0.22 29.57 11.54
N LYS A 357 1.01 30.05 11.71
CA LYS A 357 1.74 30.04 12.97
C LYS A 357 1.15 31.15 13.84
N VAL A 358 0.66 30.79 15.02
CA VAL A 358 0.22 31.77 16.02
C VAL A 358 1.19 31.69 17.19
N VAL A 359 1.64 32.85 17.67
CA VAL A 359 2.46 32.95 18.87
C VAL A 359 1.52 32.99 20.07
N LEU A 360 1.54 31.94 20.89
CA LEU A 360 0.83 31.89 22.17
C LEU A 360 1.88 31.77 23.28
N GLY A 361 1.97 32.78 24.15
CA GLY A 361 2.89 32.77 25.29
C GLY A 361 4.37 32.59 24.91
N GLY A 362 4.84 33.23 23.84
CA GLY A 362 6.24 33.16 23.39
C GLY A 362 6.64 31.85 22.68
N LYS A 363 5.73 30.87 22.55
CA LYS A 363 5.94 29.66 21.74
C LYS A 363 5.14 29.73 20.46
N VAL A 364 5.82 29.48 19.33
CA VAL A 364 5.20 29.39 18.01
C VAL A 364 4.43 28.07 17.93
N GLN A 365 3.10 28.13 17.93
CA GLN A 365 2.25 26.95 17.84
C GLN A 365 1.53 26.88 16.49
N GLU A 366 1.49 25.69 15.90
CA GLU A 366 0.79 25.42 14.65
C GLU A 366 -0.72 25.29 14.95
N LEU A 367 -1.55 26.15 14.36
CA LEU A 367 -3.00 26.00 14.41
C LEU A 367 -3.39 24.70 13.69
N ARG A 368 -3.79 23.69 14.47
CA ARG A 368 -4.45 22.49 13.94
C ARG A 368 -5.95 22.72 14.04
N LEU A 369 -6.67 22.49 12.94
CA LEU A 369 -8.13 22.34 12.98
C LEU A 369 -8.43 21.13 13.87
N GLN A 370 -8.78 21.40 15.12
CA GLN A 370 -9.26 20.38 16.05
C GLN A 370 -10.78 20.30 15.89
N ARG A 371 -11.33 19.08 15.84
CA ARG A 371 -12.79 18.85 15.71
C ARG A 371 -13.57 19.46 16.89
N ASP A 372 -12.90 19.67 18.03
CA ASP A 372 -13.45 20.32 19.21
C ASP A 372 -13.37 21.84 19.17
N LEU A 373 -12.81 22.46 18.11
CA LEU A 373 -12.70 23.91 18.02
C LEU A 373 -14.09 24.57 18.05
N PHE A 374 -15.08 23.98 17.37
CA PHE A 374 -16.47 24.43 17.46
C PHE A 374 -17.08 24.21 18.84
N GLY A 375 -16.79 23.09 19.50
CA GLY A 375 -17.24 22.83 20.87
C GLY A 375 -16.63 23.80 21.89
N ARG A 376 -15.35 24.16 21.72
CA ARG A 376 -14.65 25.14 22.53
C ARG A 376 -15.11 26.56 22.25
N LEU A 377 -15.36 26.91 20.98
CA LEU A 377 -15.94 28.20 20.60
C LEU A 377 -17.36 28.35 21.17
N LEU A 378 -18.15 27.28 21.13
CA LEU A 378 -19.48 27.24 21.75
C LEU A 378 -19.36 27.40 23.27
N ALA A 379 -18.49 26.66 23.94
CA ALA A 379 -18.25 26.80 25.38
C ALA A 379 -17.81 28.23 25.77
N LEU A 380 -16.84 28.81 25.05
CA LEU A 380 -16.39 30.19 25.25
C LEU A 380 -17.48 31.22 24.97
N SER A 381 -18.40 30.95 24.02
CA SER A 381 -19.55 31.81 23.76
C SER A 381 -20.59 31.76 24.88
N LEU A 382 -20.69 30.63 25.59
CA LEU A 382 -21.57 30.43 26.74
C LEU A 382 -21.00 31.04 28.03
N GLU A 383 -19.67 31.14 28.15
CA GLU A 383 -18.97 31.80 29.26
C GLU A 383 -18.97 33.34 29.18
N LYS A 384 -19.25 33.93 28.01
CA LYS A 384 -19.33 35.40 27.81
C LYS A 384 -20.73 35.99 27.95
N LYS A 385 -21.54 35.49 28.89
CA LYS A 385 -22.79 36.16 29.28
C LYS A 385 -22.53 37.34 30.20
#